data_AF-A0A382FRD9-F1
#
_entry.id   AF-A0A382FRD9-F1
#
_cell.length_a   1.000
_cell.length_b   1.000
_cell.length_c   1.000
_cell.angle_alpha   90.00
_cell.angle_beta   90.00
_cell.angle_gamma   90.00
#
_symmetry.space_group_name_H-M   'P 1'
#
loop_
_entity.id
_entity.type
_entity.pdbx_description
1 polymer ?
#
loop_
_entity_poly.entity_id
_entity_poly.type
_entity_poly.pdbx_seq_one_letter_code
_entity_poly.pdbx_strand_id
1 'polypeptide(L)'
;VSKNLSKYKKELKTRECLVQAIYQFIFQNTPVHFLIEQFLNENSSKNINYEYFKERLEHIYAQSNSLKKITRNAKNLEEESIEMIDEAIIWLGIVEIKADNLPQAVVIDECIRLAKKFSNPNSFKFINAKLDGWLKENS
;
A
#
# COMPACT_ATOMS: atom_id res chain seq x y z
N VAL A 1 11.35 23.70 -2.17
CA VAL A 1 10.18 24.15 -1.38
C VAL A 1 9.77 23.03 -0.47
N SER A 2 10.12 23.11 0.82
CA SER A 2 9.72 22.15 1.84
C SER A 2 8.21 22.24 2.00
N LYS A 3 7.44 21.43 1.25
CA LYS A 3 6.00 21.28 1.43
C LYS A 3 5.79 20.97 2.91
N ASN A 4 5.00 21.81 3.57
CA ASN A 4 4.78 21.78 5.00
C ASN A 4 4.12 20.44 5.39
N LEU A 5 4.95 19.43 5.69
CA LEU A 5 4.54 18.07 6.03
C LEU A 5 3.53 18.02 7.17
N SER A 6 3.46 19.09 8.00
CA SER A 6 2.47 19.23 9.06
C SER A 6 1.03 19.17 8.58
N LYS A 7 0.72 19.67 7.37
CA LYS A 7 -0.63 19.70 6.81
C LYS A 7 -1.12 18.30 6.39
N TYR A 8 -0.21 17.37 6.12
CA TYR A 8 -0.53 16.04 5.60
C TYR A 8 -0.20 14.90 6.58
N LYS A 9 0.12 15.23 7.84
CA LYS A 9 0.52 14.23 8.85
C LYS A 9 -0.50 13.11 9.01
N LYS A 10 -1.78 13.44 8.92
CA LYS A 10 -2.88 12.48 9.07
C LYS A 10 -2.90 11.48 7.92
N GLU A 11 -2.77 11.95 6.67
CA GLU A 11 -2.75 11.13 5.47
C GLU A 11 -1.50 10.25 5.40
N LEU A 12 -0.33 10.81 5.74
CA LEU A 12 0.92 10.07 5.81
C LEU A 12 0.83 8.92 6.83
N LYS A 13 0.29 9.20 8.02
CA LYS A 13 0.11 8.21 9.07
C LYS A 13 -0.95 7.16 8.69
N THR A 14 -2.04 7.56 8.02
CA THR A 14 -3.02 6.61 7.50
C THR A 14 -2.42 5.63 6.51
N ARG A 15 -1.61 6.10 5.54
CA ARG A 15 -0.93 5.20 4.59
C ARG A 15 0.05 4.25 5.28
N GLU A 16 0.73 4.71 6.31
CA GLU A 16 1.62 3.87 7.11
C GLU A 16 0.85 2.76 7.82
N CYS A 17 -0.28 3.08 8.44
CA CYS A 17 -1.17 2.08 9.03
C CYS A 17 -1.71 1.11 7.96
N LEU A 18 -2.10 1.60 6.78
CA LEU A 18 -2.57 0.75 5.68
C LEU A 18 -1.51 -0.27 5.29
N VAL A 19 -0.27 0.16 5.04
CA VAL A 19 0.83 -0.76 4.70
C VAL A 19 1.05 -1.82 5.77
N GLN A 20 1.00 -1.45 7.06
CA GLN A 20 1.15 -2.40 8.16
C GLN A 20 0.00 -3.43 8.20
N ALA A 21 -1.25 -2.98 8.02
CA ALA A 21 -2.42 -3.85 7.97
C ALA A 21 -2.36 -4.80 6.77
N ILE A 22 -1.97 -4.31 5.59
CA ILE A 22 -1.80 -5.12 4.38
C ILE A 22 -0.68 -6.15 4.56
N TYR A 23 0.45 -5.75 5.14
CA TYR A 23 1.54 -6.67 5.46
C TYR A 23 1.07 -7.79 6.39
N GLN A 24 0.34 -7.43 7.47
CA GLN A 24 -0.21 -8.41 8.39
C GLN A 24 -1.16 -9.38 7.68
N PHE A 25 -2.03 -8.88 6.79
CA PHE A 25 -2.91 -9.68 5.96
C PHE A 25 -2.18 -10.64 4.99
N ILE A 26 -1.08 -10.18 4.38
CA ILE A 26 -0.26 -11.01 3.49
C ILE A 26 0.46 -12.11 4.29
N PHE A 27 0.98 -11.76 5.47
CA PHE A 27 1.70 -12.66 6.35
C PHE A 27 0.78 -13.73 6.95
N GLN A 28 -0.39 -13.30 7.43
CA GLN A 28 -1.42 -14.14 7.99
C GLN A 28 -2.75 -13.65 7.44
N ASN A 29 -3.57 -14.54 6.90
CA ASN A 29 -4.88 -14.23 6.29
C ASN A 29 -5.91 -13.77 7.35
N THR A 30 -5.58 -12.75 8.14
CA THR A 30 -6.36 -12.17 9.21
C THR A 30 -7.62 -11.56 8.63
N PRO A 31 -8.80 -11.78 9.21
CA PRO A 31 -10.03 -11.16 8.73
C PRO A 31 -9.99 -9.62 8.80
N VAL A 32 -10.55 -8.97 7.78
CA VAL A 32 -10.51 -7.49 7.63
C VAL A 32 -11.07 -6.75 8.85
N HIS A 33 -12.15 -7.26 9.46
CA HIS A 33 -12.78 -6.61 10.60
C HIS A 33 -11.86 -6.56 11.83
N PHE A 34 -11.08 -7.62 12.07
CA PHE A 34 -10.11 -7.64 13.17
C PHE A 34 -9.00 -6.61 12.95
N LEU A 35 -8.49 -6.46 11.72
CA LEU A 35 -7.49 -5.43 11.42
C LEU A 35 -8.06 -4.02 11.59
N ILE A 36 -9.29 -3.77 11.12
CA ILE A 36 -9.93 -2.47 11.28
C ILE A 36 -10.06 -2.12 12.78
N GLU A 37 -10.55 -3.06 13.59
CA GLU A 37 -10.72 -2.86 15.02
C GLU A 37 -9.37 -2.66 15.73
N GLN A 38 -8.38 -3.51 15.44
CA GLN A 38 -7.04 -3.41 16.00
C GLN A 38 -6.43 -2.03 15.73
N PHE A 39 -6.38 -1.61 14.46
CA PHE A 39 -5.75 -0.34 14.09
C PHE A 39 -6.54 0.88 14.60
N LEU A 40 -7.86 0.77 14.75
CA LEU A 40 -8.69 1.80 15.39
C LEU A 40 -8.41 1.93 16.89
N ASN A 41 -8.20 0.82 17.59
CA ASN A 41 -7.89 0.82 19.02
C ASN A 41 -6.47 1.31 19.31
N GLU A 42 -5.52 0.97 18.44
CA GLU A 42 -4.11 1.38 18.58
C GLU A 42 -3.84 2.82 18.14
N ASN A 43 -4.68 3.40 17.27
CA ASN A 43 -4.49 4.75 16.73
C ASN A 43 -5.67 5.65 17.06
N SER A 44 -5.42 6.78 17.73
CA SER A 44 -6.45 7.82 17.91
C SER A 44 -7.00 8.30 16.56
N SER A 45 -8.32 8.41 16.42
CA SER A 45 -9.01 8.93 15.24
C SER A 45 -8.61 10.36 14.84
N LYS A 46 -7.95 11.09 15.74
CA LYS A 46 -7.32 12.39 15.45
C LYS A 46 -6.07 12.26 14.59
N ASN A 47 -5.40 11.11 14.62
CA ASN A 47 -4.08 10.87 13.99
C ASN A 47 -4.17 10.16 12.65
N ILE A 48 -5.28 9.45 12.37
CA ILE A 48 -5.53 8.77 11.09
C ILE A 48 -6.90 9.13 10.53
N ASN A 49 -7.02 9.22 9.21
CA ASN A 49 -8.30 9.22 8.53
C ASN A 49 -8.88 7.81 8.54
N TYR A 50 -9.82 7.56 9.46
CA TYR A 50 -10.44 6.26 9.66
C TYR A 50 -11.26 5.81 8.46
N GLU A 51 -12.10 6.69 7.90
CA GLU A 51 -12.95 6.34 6.76
C GLU A 51 -12.10 5.91 5.57
N TYR A 52 -11.05 6.69 5.27
CA TYR A 52 -10.11 6.36 4.22
C TYR A 52 -9.37 5.04 4.47
N PHE A 53 -8.93 4.81 5.72
CA PHE A 53 -8.27 3.57 6.10
C PHE A 53 -9.19 2.36 5.88
N LYS A 54 -10.43 2.44 6.39
CA LYS A 54 -11.42 1.37 6.30
C LYS A 54 -11.76 1.04 4.85
N GLU A 55 -12.15 2.06 4.07
CA GLU A 55 -12.55 1.89 2.67
C GLU A 55 -11.42 1.26 1.84
N ARG A 56 -10.19 1.76 1.99
CA ARG A 56 -9.04 1.22 1.25
C ARG A 56 -8.70 -0.20 1.65
N LEU A 57 -8.73 -0.52 2.94
CA LEU A 57 -8.44 -1.88 3.40
C LEU A 57 -9.51 -2.87 2.90
N GLU A 58 -10.79 -2.51 2.95
CA GLU A 58 -11.88 -3.32 2.39
C GLU A 58 -11.70 -3.57 0.88
N HIS A 59 -11.33 -2.55 0.10
CA HIS A 59 -11.03 -2.71 -1.32
C HIS A 59 -9.84 -3.65 -1.57
N ILE A 60 -8.79 -3.56 -0.77
CA ILE A 60 -7.62 -4.45 -0.88
C ILE A 60 -8.02 -5.90 -0.63
N TYR A 61 -8.83 -6.17 0.39
CA TYR A 61 -9.32 -7.52 0.66
C TYR A 61 -10.15 -8.06 -0.50
N ALA A 62 -11.09 -7.26 -1.02
CA ALA A 62 -11.94 -7.63 -2.14
C ALA A 62 -11.12 -7.93 -3.42
N GLN A 63 -9.99 -7.25 -3.60
CA GLN A 63 -9.13 -7.37 -4.79
C GLN A 63 -7.89 -8.26 -4.58
N SER A 64 -7.69 -8.80 -3.38
CA SER A 64 -6.49 -9.53 -2.96
C SER A 64 -6.01 -10.61 -3.94
N ASN A 65 -6.93 -11.42 -4.49
CA ASN A 65 -6.59 -12.43 -5.49
C ASN A 65 -6.04 -11.83 -6.79
N SER A 66 -6.58 -10.69 -7.22
CA SER A 66 -6.10 -9.99 -8.42
C SER A 66 -4.75 -9.32 -8.17
N LEU A 67 -4.60 -8.69 -7.00
CA LEU A 67 -3.37 -8.03 -6.57
C LEU A 67 -2.22 -9.04 -6.46
N LYS A 68 -2.47 -10.20 -5.84
CA LYS A 68 -1.50 -11.29 -5.73
C LYS A 68 -1.02 -11.81 -7.09
N LYS A 69 -1.89 -11.85 -8.10
CA LYS A 69 -1.50 -12.25 -9.46
C LYS A 69 -0.60 -11.22 -10.14
N ILE A 70 -0.83 -9.93 -9.87
CA ILE A 70 0.00 -8.84 -10.39
C ILE A 70 1.41 -8.88 -9.76
N THR A 71 1.49 -9.15 -8.45
CA THR A 71 2.76 -9.12 -7.73
C THR A 71 3.56 -10.41 -7.81
N ARG A 72 2.91 -11.59 -7.86
CA ARG A 72 3.56 -12.91 -7.76
C ARG A 72 3.42 -13.75 -9.03
N ASN A 73 3.80 -13.20 -10.17
CA ASN A 73 3.69 -13.76 -11.52
C ASN A 73 3.64 -15.31 -11.55
N ALA A 74 2.50 -15.91 -11.95
CA ALA A 74 2.29 -17.37 -11.86
C ALA A 74 3.16 -18.20 -12.82
N LYS A 75 3.88 -17.56 -13.75
CA LYS A 75 4.64 -18.24 -14.81
C LYS A 75 6.10 -18.51 -14.48
N ASN A 76 6.70 -17.83 -13.51
CA ASN A 76 8.12 -17.98 -13.17
C ASN A 76 8.27 -18.14 -11.66
N LEU A 77 8.34 -19.38 -11.20
CA LEU A 77 8.61 -19.74 -9.80
C LEU A 77 10.01 -19.31 -9.32
N GLU A 78 10.83 -18.74 -10.21
CA GLU A 78 12.18 -18.22 -9.96
C GLU A 78 12.24 -16.68 -9.92
N GLU A 79 11.14 -15.95 -10.15
CA GLU A 79 11.12 -14.50 -9.91
C GLU A 79 11.40 -14.25 -8.41
N GLU A 80 12.48 -13.52 -8.12
CA GLU A 80 12.91 -13.06 -6.80
C GLU A 80 11.71 -12.91 -5.86
N SER A 81 11.74 -13.64 -4.74
CA SER A 81 10.67 -13.59 -3.75
C SER A 81 10.43 -12.15 -3.35
N ILE A 82 9.34 -11.57 -3.83
CA ILE A 82 8.94 -10.21 -3.46
C ILE A 82 8.81 -10.17 -1.93
N GLU A 83 9.52 -9.25 -1.30
CA GLU A 83 9.38 -9.01 0.13
C GLU A 83 7.93 -8.63 0.42
N MET A 84 7.32 -9.23 1.44
CA MET A 84 5.90 -9.01 1.77
C MET A 84 5.60 -7.52 2.03
N ILE A 85 6.59 -6.76 2.53
CA ILE A 85 6.45 -5.32 2.74
C ILE A 85 6.42 -4.54 1.41
N ASP A 86 7.21 -4.94 0.42
CA ASP A 86 7.20 -4.34 -0.91
C ASP A 86 5.89 -4.67 -1.63
N GLU A 87 5.42 -5.90 -1.47
CA GLU A 87 4.11 -6.32 -1.97
C GLU A 87 2.97 -5.50 -1.36
N ALA A 88 2.99 -5.28 -0.04
CA ALA A 88 2.00 -4.45 0.64
C ALA A 88 1.96 -3.01 0.12
N ILE A 89 3.13 -2.42 -0.15
CA ILE A 89 3.24 -1.06 -0.70
C ILE A 89 2.71 -1.01 -2.14
N ILE A 90 3.02 -2.00 -2.97
CA ILE A 90 2.52 -2.08 -4.35
C ILE A 90 0.99 -2.25 -4.36
N TRP A 91 0.44 -3.10 -3.50
CA TRP A 91 -1.00 -3.30 -3.39
C TRP A 91 -1.72 -2.00 -3.03
N LEU A 92 -1.21 -1.25 -2.05
CA LEU A 92 -1.75 0.06 -1.72
C LEU A 92 -1.70 1.01 -2.92
N GLY A 93 -0.56 1.09 -3.61
CA GLY A 93 -0.39 1.96 -4.77
C GLY A 93 -1.38 1.65 -5.90
N ILE A 94 -1.56 0.37 -6.24
CA ILE A 94 -2.52 -0.06 -7.27
C ILE A 94 -3.95 0.33 -6.89
N VAL A 95 -4.36 0.08 -5.63
CA VAL A 95 -5.71 0.41 -5.18
C VAL A 95 -5.94 1.92 -5.14
N GLU A 96 -4.96 2.71 -4.70
CA GLU A 96 -5.06 4.17 -4.71
C GLU A 96 -5.12 4.74 -6.14
N ILE A 97 -4.34 4.21 -7.08
CA ILE A 97 -4.38 4.62 -8.49
C ILE A 97 -5.75 4.27 -9.10
N LYS A 98 -6.26 3.05 -8.87
CA LYS A 98 -7.57 2.63 -9.39
C LYS A 98 -8.73 3.44 -8.83
N ALA A 99 -8.60 3.98 -7.62
CA ALA A 99 -9.62 4.82 -7.02
C ALA A 99 -9.67 6.23 -7.64
N ASP A 100 -8.65 6.65 -8.41
CA ASP A 100 -8.55 7.93 -9.12
C ASP A 100 -8.81 9.20 -8.26
N ASN A 101 -8.64 9.08 -6.95
CA ASN A 101 -8.86 10.19 -6.01
C ASN A 101 -7.64 11.13 -5.92
N LEU A 102 -6.47 10.70 -6.41
CA LEU A 102 -5.20 11.44 -6.34
C LEU A 102 -4.43 11.27 -7.65
N PRO A 103 -3.65 12.29 -8.07
CA PRO A 103 -2.80 12.15 -9.25
C PRO A 103 -1.84 10.97 -9.09
N GLN A 104 -1.67 10.16 -10.14
CA GLN A 104 -0.82 8.97 -10.13
C GLN A 104 0.60 9.25 -9.61
N ALA A 105 1.22 10.35 -10.03
CA ALA A 105 2.54 10.78 -9.56
C ALA A 105 2.60 10.96 -8.02
N VAL A 106 1.52 11.45 -7.40
CA VAL A 106 1.45 11.61 -5.93
C VAL A 106 1.38 10.24 -5.25
N VAL A 107 0.63 9.29 -5.82
CA VAL A 107 0.56 7.92 -5.28
C VAL A 107 1.93 7.23 -5.38
N ILE A 108 2.62 7.36 -6.51
CA ILE A 108 3.97 6.80 -6.72
C ILE A 108 4.97 7.42 -5.74
N ASP A 109 4.96 8.74 -5.57
CA ASP A 109 5.83 9.43 -4.59
C ASP A 109 5.61 8.91 -3.16
N GLU A 110 4.36 8.64 -2.78
CA GLU A 110 4.02 8.08 -1.47
C GLU A 110 4.45 6.62 -1.33
N CYS A 111 4.30 5.79 -2.37
CA CYS A 111 4.84 4.43 -2.39
C CYS A 111 6.36 4.44 -2.20
N ILE A 112 7.09 5.35 -2.87
CA ILE A 112 8.54 5.50 -2.69
C ILE A 112 8.88 5.94 -1.26
N ARG A 113 8.10 6.86 -0.68
CA ARG A 113 8.28 7.28 0.72
C ARG A 113 8.07 6.12 1.69
N LEU A 114 7.04 5.31 1.48
CA LEU A 114 6.74 4.13 2.29
C LEU A 114 7.84 3.07 2.17
N ALA A 115 8.35 2.84 0.96
CA ALA A 115 9.49 1.94 0.71
C ALA A 115 10.72 2.36 1.49
N LYS A 116 11.07 3.66 1.47
CA LYS A 116 12.19 4.20 2.24
C LYS A 116 11.98 4.09 3.76
N LYS A 117 10.73 4.04 4.21
CA LYS A 117 10.38 3.96 5.64
C LYS A 117 10.39 2.53 6.17
N PHE A 118 9.85 1.58 5.41
CA PHE A 118 9.57 0.23 5.90
C PHE A 118 10.41 -0.86 5.24
N SER A 119 10.99 -0.60 4.08
CA SER A 119 11.70 -1.59 3.27
C SER A 119 13.18 -1.23 3.12
N ASN A 120 13.89 -2.03 2.34
CA ASN A 120 15.31 -1.85 2.09
C ASN A 120 15.57 -0.57 1.27
N PRO A 121 16.73 0.09 1.46
CA PRO A 121 17.09 1.31 0.72
C PRO A 121 17.06 1.17 -0.80
N ASN A 122 17.12 -0.05 -1.34
CA ASN A 122 17.08 -0.33 -2.78
C ASN A 122 15.68 -0.72 -3.30
N SER A 123 14.71 -1.01 -2.42
CA SER A 123 13.37 -1.51 -2.81
C SER A 123 12.53 -0.49 -3.57
N PHE A 124 12.77 0.82 -3.38
CA PHE A 124 12.00 1.85 -4.08
C PHE A 124 12.12 1.78 -5.61
N LYS A 125 13.29 1.35 -6.13
CA LYS A 125 13.50 1.19 -7.59
C LYS A 125 12.62 0.06 -8.13
N PHE A 126 12.56 -1.05 -7.41
CA PHE A 126 11.74 -2.20 -7.75
C PHE A 126 10.25 -1.85 -7.70
N ILE A 127 9.78 -1.23 -6.61
CA ILE A 127 8.38 -0.79 -6.45
C ILE A 127 7.98 0.15 -7.59
N ASN A 128 8.82 1.15 -7.89
CA ASN A 128 8.54 2.08 -8.98
C ASN A 128 8.45 1.35 -10.33
N ALA A 129 9.41 0.47 -10.64
CA ALA A 129 9.38 -0.30 -11.89
C ALA A 129 8.15 -1.20 -12.01
N LYS A 130 7.70 -1.84 -10.91
CA LYS A 130 6.49 -2.67 -10.90
C LYS A 130 5.22 -1.85 -11.09
N LEU A 131 5.10 -0.69 -10.45
CA LEU A 131 3.95 0.21 -10.65
C LEU A 131 3.91 0.78 -12.07
N ASP A 132 5.05 1.20 -12.61
CA ASP A 132 5.15 1.69 -14.00
C ASP A 132 4.81 0.59 -15.02
N GLY A 133 5.26 -0.64 -14.79
CA GLY A 133 4.92 -1.80 -15.62
C GLY A 133 3.42 -2.09 -15.59
N TRP A 134 2.83 -2.14 -14.39
CA TRP A 134 1.40 -2.34 -14.22
C TRP A 134 0.57 -1.23 -14.91
N LEU A 135 0.98 0.03 -14.79
CA LEU A 135 0.32 1.16 -15.45
C LEU A 135 0.29 0.99 -16.96
N LYS A 136 1.42 0.65 -17.59
CA LYS A 136 1.52 0.46 -19.06
C LYS A 136 0.62 -0.65 -19.60
N GLU A 137 0.38 -1.69 -18.81
CA GLU A 137 -0.50 -2.80 -19.17
C GLU A 137 -1.99 -2.48 -18.98
N ASN A 138 -2.31 -1.42 -18.22
CA ASN A 138 -3.68 -1.04 -17.84
C ASN A 138 -4.02 0.40 -18.27
N SER A 139 -3.26 0.98 -19.22
CA SER A 139 -3.53 2.30 -19.82
C SER A 139 -4.42 2.22 -21.06
#